data_AF-A0A8C7M9B3-F1
#
_entry.id   AF-A0A8C7M9B3-F1
#
_cell.length_a   1.000
_cell.length_b   1.000
_cell.length_c   1.000
_cell.angle_alpha   90.00
_cell.angle_beta   90.00
_cell.angle_gamma   90.00
#
_symmetry.space_group_name_H-M   'P 1'
#
loop_
_entity.id
_entity.type
_entity.pdbx_description
1 polymer ?
#
loop_
_entity_poly.entity_id
_entity_poly.type
_entity_poly.pdbx_seq_one_letter_code
_entity_poly.pdbx_strand_id
1 'polypeptide(L)'
;MTEHQFKLEFALKLGYAEELVRLVLAKLGPYTLINNILGELVKLGRKGRDKPTGRSDSPYQTDLLLGDKDNLQPVVLDGSNVAMSHGNKAVFSCYGIQLAVDWFLERGHRDITVFVPSWKKEQSRPDALITGKHTHTLWRTS
;
A
#
# COMPACT_ATOMS: atom_id res chain seq x y z
N MET A 1 4.88 -38.42 -11.02
CA MET A 1 4.71 -36.99 -10.74
C MET A 1 6.04 -36.46 -10.23
N THR A 2 6.62 -35.45 -10.87
CA THR A 2 7.87 -34.86 -10.35
C THR A 2 7.56 -33.95 -9.17
N GLU A 3 8.47 -33.83 -8.20
CA GLU A 3 8.28 -32.96 -7.03
C GLU A 3 7.99 -31.50 -7.44
N HIS A 4 8.55 -31.08 -8.57
CA HIS A 4 8.29 -29.79 -9.21
C HIS A 4 6.84 -29.63 -9.69
N GLN A 5 6.24 -30.68 -10.27
CA GLN A 5 4.82 -30.66 -10.68
C GLN A 5 3.89 -30.59 -9.47
N PHE A 6 4.20 -31.30 -8.38
CA PHE A 6 3.42 -31.23 -7.14
C PHE A 6 3.45 -29.82 -6.54
N LYS A 7 4.63 -29.17 -6.50
CA LYS A 7 4.79 -27.79 -6.03
C LYS A 7 3.99 -26.78 -6.87
N LEU A 8 3.98 -26.97 -8.19
CA LEU A 8 3.20 -26.15 -9.12
C LEU A 8 1.69 -26.29 -8.87
N GLU A 9 1.19 -27.52 -8.83
CA GLU A 9 -0.23 -27.80 -8.63
C GLU A 9 -0.71 -27.34 -7.24
N PHE A 10 0.13 -27.50 -6.21
CA PHE A 10 -0.16 -27.03 -4.87
C PHE A 10 -0.38 -25.51 -4.82
N ALA A 11 0.51 -24.72 -5.44
CA ALA A 11 0.36 -23.27 -5.47
C ALA A 11 -0.83 -22.82 -6.35
N LEU A 12 -1.11 -23.51 -7.46
CA LEU A 12 -2.30 -23.25 -8.27
C LEU A 12 -3.59 -23.49 -7.48
N LYS A 13 -3.63 -24.56 -6.67
CA LYS A 13 -4.78 -24.89 -5.81
C LYS A 13 -5.01 -23.86 -4.69
N LEU A 14 -3.99 -23.08 -4.34
CA LEU A 14 -4.10 -21.93 -3.43
C LEU A 14 -4.53 -20.63 -4.13
N GLY A 15 -4.74 -20.66 -5.45
CA GLY A 15 -5.20 -19.52 -6.24
C GLY A 15 -4.09 -18.61 -6.77
N TYR A 16 -2.83 -19.04 -6.73
CA TYR A 16 -1.73 -18.26 -7.33
C TYR A 16 -1.73 -18.42 -8.86
N ALA A 17 -1.40 -17.35 -9.58
CA ALA A 17 -1.30 -17.36 -11.03
C ALA A 17 -0.15 -18.26 -11.51
N GLU A 18 -0.42 -19.13 -12.49
CA GLU A 18 0.53 -20.13 -12.99
C GLU A 18 1.88 -19.55 -13.41
N GLU A 19 1.85 -18.38 -14.06
CA GLU A 19 3.03 -17.67 -14.52
C GLU A 19 3.95 -17.27 -13.36
N LEU A 20 3.37 -16.82 -12.24
CA LEU A 20 4.14 -16.46 -11.05
C LEU A 20 4.74 -17.69 -10.38
N VAL A 21 3.99 -18.79 -10.34
CA VAL A 21 4.47 -20.05 -9.74
C VAL A 21 5.64 -20.61 -10.55
N ARG A 22 5.54 -20.61 -11.90
CA ARG A 22 6.64 -21.04 -12.77
C ARG A 22 7.87 -20.12 -12.64
N LEU A 23 7.66 -18.81 -12.51
CA LEU A 23 8.75 -17.85 -12.29
C LEU A 23 9.49 -18.12 -10.98
N VAL A 24 8.76 -18.34 -9.88
CA VAL A 24 9.36 -18.63 -8.57
C VAL A 24 10.07 -19.98 -8.55
N LEU A 25 9.49 -21.00 -9.19
CA LEU A 25 10.13 -22.31 -9.30
C LEU A 25 11.42 -22.26 -10.13
N ALA A 26 11.41 -21.51 -11.24
CA ALA A 26 12.61 -21.28 -12.04
C ALA A 26 13.70 -20.52 -11.26
N LYS A 27 13.30 -19.56 -10.42
CA LYS A 27 14.21 -18.74 -9.60
C LYS A 27 14.81 -19.50 -8.43
N LEU A 28 14.02 -20.29 -7.71
CA LEU A 28 14.46 -21.00 -6.50
C LEU A 28 15.06 -22.38 -6.79
N GLY A 29 14.82 -22.93 -7.98
CA GLY A 29 15.35 -24.23 -8.41
C GLY A 29 14.60 -25.44 -7.84
N PRO A 30 14.96 -26.66 -8.29
CA PRO A 30 14.18 -27.87 -8.04
C PRO A 30 14.18 -28.31 -6.56
N TYR A 31 15.23 -27.97 -5.80
CA TYR A 31 15.40 -28.36 -4.40
C TYR A 31 14.75 -27.40 -3.39
N THR A 32 14.01 -26.40 -3.86
CA THR A 32 13.38 -25.43 -2.98
C THR A 32 12.23 -26.04 -2.16
N LEU A 33 12.07 -25.60 -0.92
CA LEU A 33 10.94 -26.01 -0.07
C LEU A 33 9.66 -25.25 -0.43
N ILE A 34 8.51 -25.88 -0.20
CA ILE A 34 7.18 -25.28 -0.44
C ILE A 34 7.05 -23.92 0.27
N ASN A 35 7.53 -23.82 1.51
CA ASN A 35 7.47 -22.57 2.29
C ASN A 35 8.24 -21.42 1.62
N ASN A 36 9.37 -21.71 0.97
CA ASN A 36 10.16 -20.70 0.26
C ASN A 36 9.43 -20.22 -0.99
N ILE A 37 8.76 -21.15 -1.70
CA ILE A 37 7.91 -20.82 -2.86
C ILE A 37 6.76 -19.90 -2.43
N LEU A 38 6.03 -20.27 -1.38
CA LEU A 38 4.92 -19.45 -0.86
C LEU A 38 5.41 -18.07 -0.40
N GLY A 39 6.55 -18.01 0.29
CA GLY A 39 7.16 -16.75 0.72
C GLY A 39 7.48 -15.83 -0.45
N GLU A 40 8.05 -16.34 -1.54
CA GLU A 40 8.32 -15.55 -2.74
C GLU A 40 7.03 -15.18 -3.50
N LEU A 41 6.04 -16.07 -3.57
CA LEU A 41 4.75 -15.78 -4.20
C LEU A 41 3.98 -14.67 -3.47
N VAL A 42 4.01 -14.65 -2.13
CA VAL A 42 3.41 -13.57 -1.34
C VAL A 42 4.13 -12.23 -1.59
N LYS A 43 5.46 -12.25 -1.69
CA LYS A 43 6.24 -11.05 -2.05
C LYS A 43 5.90 -10.55 -3.45
N LEU A 44 5.76 -11.44 -4.44
CA LEU A 44 5.40 -11.08 -5.81
C LEU A 44 3.95 -10.62 -5.95
N GLY A 45 3.00 -11.25 -5.25
CA GLY A 45 1.59 -10.85 -5.25
C GLY A 45 1.34 -9.47 -4.65
N ARG A 46 2.26 -8.95 -3.83
CA ARG A 46 2.26 -7.56 -3.37
C ARG A 46 2.77 -6.57 -4.41
N LYS A 47 3.61 -7.01 -5.35
CA LYS A 47 4.18 -6.19 -6.43
C LYS A 47 3.27 -6.10 -7.68
N GLY A 48 2.28 -6.98 -7.80
CA GLY A 48 1.51 -7.18 -9.04
C GLY A 48 0.10 -6.57 -9.10
N ARG A 49 -0.34 -5.74 -8.15
CA ARG A 49 -1.72 -5.21 -8.15
C ARG A 49 -1.95 -3.90 -8.92
N ASP A 50 -0.91 -3.26 -9.45
CA ASP A 50 -1.05 -2.00 -10.20
C ASP A 50 -0.26 -1.98 -11.52
N LYS A 51 -0.55 -2.92 -12.43
CA LYS A 51 -0.18 -2.71 -13.83
C LYS A 51 -1.28 -3.18 -14.79
N PRO A 52 -1.95 -2.27 -15.52
CA PRO A 52 -2.64 -2.66 -16.75
C PRO A 52 -1.57 -2.91 -17.83
N THR A 53 -1.57 -4.14 -18.36
CA THR A 53 -1.10 -4.60 -19.68
C THR A 53 -0.01 -3.80 -20.42
N GLY A 54 1.16 -4.40 -20.63
CA GLY A 54 2.09 -3.97 -21.68
C GLY A 54 3.50 -4.55 -21.61
N ARG A 55 3.72 -5.63 -22.38
CA ARG A 55 4.93 -6.08 -23.13
C ARG A 55 6.35 -5.98 -22.52
N SER A 56 7.04 -7.11 -22.64
CA SER A 56 8.48 -7.45 -22.65
C SER A 56 9.49 -6.31 -22.79
N ASP A 57 10.46 -6.22 -21.87
CA ASP A 57 11.82 -6.75 -22.02
C ASP A 57 12.64 -6.50 -20.72
N SER A 58 13.54 -7.42 -20.40
CA SER A 58 14.51 -7.38 -19.28
C SER A 58 15.91 -7.30 -19.89
N PRO A 59 16.89 -6.53 -19.35
CA PRO A 59 17.72 -7.07 -18.25
C PRO A 59 18.22 -6.04 -17.20
N TYR A 60 18.15 -6.48 -15.94
CA TYR A 60 19.12 -6.26 -14.85
C TYR A 60 19.53 -4.84 -14.39
N GLN A 61 19.20 -4.60 -13.10
CA GLN A 61 20.03 -3.93 -12.10
C GLN A 61 20.30 -2.42 -12.27
N THR A 62 19.36 -1.58 -11.85
CA THR A 62 19.73 -0.25 -11.28
C THR A 62 18.76 0.26 -10.21
N ASP A 63 17.56 -0.32 -10.05
CA ASP A 63 16.49 0.32 -9.27
C ASP A 63 16.40 -0.02 -7.77
N LEU A 64 17.34 -0.78 -7.21
CA LEU A 64 17.27 -1.17 -5.78
C LEU A 64 17.65 -0.03 -4.81
N LEU A 65 18.17 1.10 -5.29
CA LEU A 65 18.63 2.20 -4.43
C LEU A 65 18.06 3.59 -4.78
N LEU A 66 17.33 3.73 -5.90
CA LEU A 66 16.76 5.01 -6.34
C LEU A 66 15.26 4.94 -6.67
N GLY A 67 14.72 3.75 -6.93
CA GLY A 67 13.32 3.53 -7.25
C GLY A 67 12.54 3.01 -6.05
N ASP A 68 12.06 3.91 -5.18
CA ASP A 68 10.86 3.62 -4.37
C ASP A 68 10.20 4.86 -3.73
N LYS A 69 10.61 6.08 -4.11
CA LYS A 69 9.83 7.28 -3.74
C LYS A 69 8.47 7.33 -4.44
N ASP A 70 8.29 6.58 -5.52
CA ASP A 70 7.04 6.51 -6.28
C ASP A 70 6.19 5.25 -5.99
N ASN A 71 6.70 4.23 -5.27
CA ASN A 71 5.92 3.03 -4.88
C ASN A 71 5.60 2.98 -3.38
N LEU A 72 5.45 4.15 -2.76
CA LEU A 72 5.08 4.22 -1.35
C LEU A 72 3.69 3.63 -1.14
N GLN A 73 3.57 2.75 -0.14
CA GLN A 73 2.29 2.13 0.20
C GLN A 73 1.25 3.20 0.54
N PRO A 74 -0.04 2.97 0.21
CA PRO A 74 -1.13 3.84 0.64
C PRO A 74 -1.16 4.02 2.16
N VAL A 75 -1.44 5.23 2.61
CA VAL A 75 -1.53 5.59 4.03
C VAL A 75 -2.98 5.82 4.40
N VAL A 76 -3.44 5.18 5.48
CA VAL A 76 -4.77 5.40 6.05
C VAL A 76 -4.62 5.98 7.45
N LEU A 77 -5.20 7.16 7.67
CA LEU A 77 -5.19 7.85 8.95
C LEU A 77 -6.55 7.78 9.63
N ASP A 78 -6.55 7.40 10.90
CA ASP A 78 -7.69 7.66 11.80
C ASP A 78 -7.66 9.13 12.23
N GLY A 79 -8.40 9.96 11.51
CA GLY A 79 -8.40 11.40 11.73
C GLY A 79 -8.92 11.79 13.11
N SER A 80 -9.83 11.01 13.71
CA SER A 80 -10.35 11.33 15.04
C SER A 80 -9.30 11.13 16.12
N ASN A 81 -8.56 10.03 16.04
CA ASN A 81 -7.50 9.76 17.00
C ASN A 81 -6.36 10.78 16.87
N VAL A 82 -5.95 11.09 15.64
CA VAL A 82 -4.92 12.12 15.39
C VAL A 82 -5.37 13.47 15.93
N ALA A 83 -6.60 13.89 15.65
CA ALA A 83 -7.15 15.16 16.13
C ALA A 83 -7.24 15.23 17.66
N MET A 84 -7.72 14.17 18.31
CA MET A 84 -7.86 14.14 19.78
C MET A 84 -6.50 14.05 20.48
N SER A 85 -5.53 13.33 19.90
CA SER A 85 -4.17 13.25 20.42
C SER A 85 -3.50 14.62 20.39
N HIS A 86 -3.54 15.31 19.25
CA HIS A 86 -2.97 16.65 19.11
C HIS A 86 -3.72 17.68 20.00
N GLY A 87 -5.03 17.52 20.16
CA GLY A 87 -5.84 18.37 21.03
C GLY A 87 -5.77 18.05 22.52
N ASN A 88 -4.72 17.32 22.96
CA ASN A 88 -4.51 16.93 24.36
C ASN A 88 -5.74 16.24 25.00
N LYS A 89 -6.42 15.39 24.23
CA LYS A 89 -7.66 14.67 24.59
C LYS A 89 -8.84 15.58 24.97
N ALA A 90 -8.72 16.90 24.83
CA ALA A 90 -9.72 17.88 25.23
C ALA A 90 -10.43 18.52 24.05
N VAL A 91 -9.70 18.75 22.95
CA VAL A 91 -10.24 19.38 21.74
C VAL A 91 -10.01 18.51 20.52
N PHE A 92 -10.87 18.66 19.51
CA PHE A 92 -10.66 18.04 18.21
C PHE A 92 -9.80 18.97 17.35
N SER A 93 -8.52 18.65 17.17
CA SER A 93 -7.60 19.48 16.39
C SER A 93 -7.56 19.09 14.92
N CYS A 94 -8.25 19.85 14.06
CA CYS A 94 -8.13 19.71 12.60
C CYS A 94 -6.69 19.96 12.12
N TYR A 95 -5.99 20.90 12.77
CA TYR A 95 -4.59 21.17 12.48
C TYR A 95 -3.68 19.96 12.76
N GLY A 96 -4.00 19.16 13.79
CA GLY A 96 -3.28 17.92 14.07
C GLY A 96 -3.40 16.89 12.93
N ILE A 97 -4.56 16.81 12.29
CA ILE A 97 -4.77 15.98 11.10
C ILE A 97 -3.91 16.51 9.93
N GLN A 98 -3.93 17.82 9.70
CA GLN A 98 -3.16 18.44 8.63
C GLN A 98 -1.66 18.17 8.79
N LEU A 99 -1.11 18.38 9.99
CA LEU A 99 0.30 18.09 10.27
C LEU A 99 0.67 16.62 9.99
N ALA A 100 -0.22 15.68 10.32
CA ALA A 100 0.01 14.27 10.02
C ALA A 100 0.05 14.03 8.50
N VAL A 101 -0.87 14.65 7.75
CA VAL A 101 -0.90 14.55 6.28
C VAL A 101 0.36 15.15 5.66
N ASP A 102 0.74 16.36 6.08
CA ASP A 102 1.93 17.05 5.56
C ASP A 102 3.21 16.23 5.79
N TRP A 103 3.33 15.58 6.96
CA TRP A 103 4.45 14.69 7.26
C TRP A 103 4.60 13.53 6.26
N PHE A 104 3.49 12.95 5.78
CA PHE A 104 3.52 11.90 4.77
C PHE A 104 3.76 12.47 3.36
N LEU A 105 3.19 13.63 3.04
CA LEU A 105 3.41 14.32 1.76
C LEU A 105 4.88 14.71 1.56
N GLU A 106 5.54 15.28 2.60
CA GLU A 106 6.96 15.65 2.57
C GLU A 106 7.89 14.46 2.33
N ARG A 107 7.43 13.25 2.65
CA ARG A 107 8.14 11.98 2.43
C ARG A 107 7.86 11.36 1.06
N GLY A 108 6.95 11.96 0.29
CA GLY A 108 6.60 11.56 -1.07
C GLY A 108 5.35 10.70 -1.18
N HIS A 109 4.62 10.42 -0.10
CA HIS A 109 3.38 9.66 -0.20
C HIS A 109 2.33 10.47 -0.98
N ARG A 110 1.72 9.85 -1.99
CA ARG A 110 0.69 10.48 -2.83
C ARG A 110 -0.72 9.91 -2.61
N ASP A 111 -0.81 8.71 -2.03
CA ASP A 111 -2.08 8.06 -1.69
C ASP A 111 -2.26 8.08 -0.17
N ILE A 112 -2.98 9.10 0.32
CA ILE A 112 -3.26 9.31 1.74
C ILE A 112 -4.77 9.49 1.89
N THR A 113 -5.39 8.61 2.67
CA THR A 113 -6.82 8.68 3.02
C THR A 113 -6.97 8.94 4.52
N VAL A 114 -7.81 9.91 4.88
CA VAL A 114 -8.11 10.22 6.28
C VAL A 114 -9.59 10.00 6.55
N PHE A 115 -9.91 9.20 7.57
CA PHE A 115 -11.28 8.96 8.00
C PHE A 115 -11.65 9.86 9.19
N VAL A 116 -12.71 10.64 9.02
CA VAL A 116 -13.33 11.47 10.07
C VAL A 116 -14.85 11.31 9.98
N PRO A 117 -15.56 11.01 11.08
CA PRO A 117 -17.02 10.95 11.09
C PRO A 117 -17.66 12.24 10.58
N SER A 118 -18.74 12.12 9.81
CA SER A 118 -19.44 13.27 9.19
C SER A 118 -19.86 14.34 10.21
N TRP A 119 -20.37 13.93 11.37
CA TRP A 119 -20.81 14.84 12.45
C TRP A 119 -19.67 15.66 13.10
N LYS A 120 -18.40 15.27 12.93
CA LYS A 120 -17.24 16.06 13.40
C LYS A 120 -16.91 17.21 12.45
N LYS A 121 -17.32 17.16 11.18
CA LYS A 121 -17.10 18.25 10.21
C LYS A 121 -17.90 19.51 10.59
N GLU A 122 -19.08 19.35 11.18
CA GLU A 122 -19.96 20.46 11.61
C GLU A 122 -19.53 21.18 12.90
N GLN A 123 -18.76 20.52 13.77
CA GLN A 123 -18.18 21.15 14.98
C GLN A 123 -16.88 21.91 14.71
N SER A 124 -16.34 21.82 13.49
CA SER A 124 -15.16 22.59 13.10
C SER A 124 -15.58 24.06 13.01
N ARG A 125 -15.06 24.90 13.92
CA ARG A 125 -15.43 26.32 13.99
C ARG A 125 -15.24 26.99 12.62
N PRO A 126 -16.12 27.93 12.22
CA PRO A 126 -16.11 28.55 10.89
C PRO A 126 -14.79 29.26 10.52
N ASP A 127 -13.92 29.50 11.50
CA ASP A 127 -12.62 30.14 11.34
C ASP A 127 -11.56 29.18 10.76
N ALA A 128 -11.81 27.87 10.74
CA ALA A 128 -10.92 26.87 10.18
C ALA A 128 -11.28 26.59 8.71
N LEU A 129 -10.79 27.44 7.82
CA LEU A 129 -10.78 27.17 6.37
C LEU A 129 -10.03 25.86 6.11
N ILE A 130 -10.76 24.77 5.88
CA ILE A 130 -10.19 23.52 5.35
C ILE A 130 -10.03 23.70 3.83
N THR A 131 -9.14 24.61 3.44
CA THR A 131 -8.71 24.76 2.05
C THR A 131 -7.64 23.73 1.75
N GLY A 132 -8.05 22.62 1.14
CA GLY A 132 -7.16 21.70 0.43
C GLY A 132 -7.60 21.59 -1.03
N LYS A 133 -7.29 22.62 -1.83
CA LYS A 133 -7.37 22.51 -3.29
C LYS A 133 -6.09 21.80 -3.77
N HIS A 134 -6.30 20.65 -4.40
CA HIS A 134 -5.46 19.93 -5.37
C HIS A 134 -4.93 18.54 -4.96
N THR A 135 -5.30 17.60 -5.83
CA THR A 135 -4.82 16.23 -6.07
C THR A 135 -5.00 15.19 -4.95
N HIS A 136 -6.12 14.46 -5.06
CA HIS A 136 -6.36 13.09 -4.54
C HIS A 136 -6.45 12.84 -3.01
N THR A 137 -6.65 13.83 -2.15
CA THR A 137 -7.10 13.55 -0.77
C THR A 137 -8.62 13.34 -0.74
N LEU A 138 -9.07 12.08 -0.77
CA LEU A 138 -10.49 11.75 -0.67
C LEU A 138 -10.89 11.65 0.81
N TRP A 139 -11.60 12.67 1.32
CA TRP A 139 -12.24 12.63 2.63
C TRP A 139 -13.49 11.73 2.58
N ARG A 140 -13.32 10.41 2.58
CA ARG A 140 -14.46 9.48 2.58
C ARG A 140 -15.15 9.54 3.94
N THR A 141 -16.42 9.94 3.93
CA THR A 141 -17.35 9.72 5.04
C THR A 141 -17.85 8.29 4.95
N SER A 142 -17.78 7.55 6.06
CA SER A 142 -18.53 6.30 6.20
C SER A 142 -19.95 6.57 6.69
#